data_AF-A0A534XUM2-F1
#
_entry.id   AF-A0A534XUM2-F1
#
_cell.length_a   1.000
_cell.length_b   1.000
_cell.length_c   1.000
_cell.angle_alpha   90.00
_cell.angle_beta   90.00
_cell.angle_gamma   90.00
#
_symmetry.space_group_name_H-M   'P 1'
#
loop_
_entity.id
_entity.type
_entity.pdbx_description
1 polymer ?
#
loop_
_entity_poly.entity_id
_entity_poly.type
_entity_poly.pdbx_seq_one_letter_code
_entity_poly.pdbx_strand_id
1 'polypeptide(L)'
;MKKLSLMFAAAAALMGSTAARAAQPAYTANPDVLWMGNFEDGAASLSGHCSDGQNGFCRQQLVRPEQMQIVQDPVNEGRYAARFEVKYGDVMSGYSDERALLTPPSTLWEDEGSERWYRWQVLWPTDYVGDYPKWDELGTPARSPAGWVVEWHHDANGAVENGSAPLYFGANNSNIKMCLVDQATSTCRENLDLAPLQRGHWHDFVMHAKWSSDPSVGFLEIWIDGKNVLPKHMAANKYPGMRNYMEAGLYRNGHIGDPNLRNADGSYVYGNDGAPGVVYLDGFIVGRTQESVLGAQTPPAAPGAPAPSGGSGSVGTSQSGAGLDQAGGGCSSGGMQQIWLALPLFGLFALRRRRAAKA
;
A
#
# COMPACT_ATOMS: atom_id res chain seq x y z
N MET A 1 -43.79 46.02 59.12
CA MET A 1 -44.33 45.24 57.98
C MET A 1 -43.32 45.28 56.85
N LYS A 2 -43.01 44.10 56.30
CA LYS A 2 -41.89 43.78 55.40
C LYS A 2 -41.88 44.64 54.11
N LYS A 3 -40.72 45.17 53.73
CA LYS A 3 -40.29 45.29 52.33
C LYS A 3 -38.80 44.95 52.21
N LEU A 4 -38.55 43.98 51.34
CA LEU A 4 -37.29 43.32 51.01
C LEU A 4 -36.49 44.26 50.07
N SER A 5 -35.23 44.54 50.39
CA SER A 5 -34.29 45.20 49.46
C SER A 5 -33.46 44.15 48.72
N LEU A 6 -33.40 44.29 47.40
CA LEU A 6 -32.57 43.51 46.49
C LEU A 6 -31.07 43.65 46.83
N MET A 7 -30.37 42.52 46.86
CA MET A 7 -28.91 42.48 46.67
C MET A 7 -28.61 41.91 45.29
N PHE A 8 -27.95 42.70 44.45
CA PHE A 8 -27.28 42.24 43.23
C PHE A 8 -25.95 41.58 43.63
N ALA A 9 -25.78 40.30 43.32
CA ALA A 9 -24.49 39.63 43.35
C ALA A 9 -24.00 39.47 41.90
N ALA A 10 -22.93 40.17 41.55
CA ALA A 10 -22.22 39.96 40.30
C ALA A 10 -21.35 38.70 40.44
N ALA A 11 -21.70 37.65 39.69
CA ALA A 11 -20.86 36.46 39.55
C ALA A 11 -19.84 36.72 38.44
N ALA A 12 -18.57 36.91 38.82
CA ALA A 12 -17.46 36.88 37.89
C ALA A 12 -17.19 35.41 37.48
N ALA A 13 -17.53 35.05 36.25
CA ALA A 13 -17.16 33.77 35.68
C ALA A 13 -15.66 33.79 35.32
N LEU A 14 -14.85 33.02 36.04
CA LEU A 14 -13.50 32.69 35.60
C LEU A 14 -13.61 31.77 34.38
N MET A 15 -13.32 32.30 33.19
CA MET A 15 -13.02 31.48 32.03
C MET A 15 -11.66 30.82 32.25
N GLY A 16 -11.67 29.53 32.62
CA GLY A 16 -10.47 28.71 32.64
C GLY A 16 -9.96 28.54 31.21
N SER A 17 -8.76 29.05 30.95
CA SER A 17 -8.00 28.75 29.74
C SER A 17 -7.67 27.26 29.72
N THR A 18 -8.27 26.50 28.80
CA THR A 18 -7.82 25.16 28.47
C THR A 18 -6.52 25.30 27.67
N ALA A 19 -5.39 25.30 28.38
CA ALA A 19 -4.10 25.06 27.76
C ALA A 19 -4.20 23.73 27.00
N ALA A 20 -3.97 23.75 25.70
CA ALA A 20 -3.88 22.55 24.88
C ALA A 20 -2.77 21.67 25.49
N ARG A 21 -3.19 20.58 26.15
CA ARG A 21 -2.27 19.56 26.64
C ARG A 21 -1.65 18.96 25.39
N ALA A 22 -0.36 19.17 25.17
CA ALA A 22 0.38 18.47 24.13
C ALA A 22 0.06 16.97 24.26
N ALA A 23 -0.46 16.37 23.19
CA ALA A 23 -0.73 14.94 23.19
C ALA A 23 0.57 14.23 23.56
N GLN A 24 0.57 13.44 24.63
CA GLN A 24 1.70 12.59 24.90
C GLN A 24 1.83 11.62 23.72
N PRO A 25 3.05 11.33 23.23
CA PRO A 25 3.21 10.29 22.23
C PRO A 25 2.54 9.03 22.75
N ALA A 26 1.85 8.30 21.87
CA ALA A 26 1.07 7.12 22.28
C ALA A 26 1.94 6.06 23.01
N TYR A 27 3.28 6.20 22.92
CA TYR A 27 4.25 5.20 23.35
C TYR A 27 5.43 5.86 24.08
N THR A 28 5.23 6.18 25.36
CA THR A 28 6.25 6.83 26.20
C THR A 28 7.31 5.88 26.77
N ALA A 29 7.36 4.60 26.37
CA ALA A 29 8.25 3.61 26.99
C ALA A 29 9.60 3.39 26.26
N ASN A 30 9.66 3.60 24.94
CA ASN A 30 10.87 3.37 24.15
C ASN A 30 11.13 4.53 23.16
N PRO A 31 12.17 5.37 23.36
CA PRO A 31 12.48 6.49 22.47
C PRO A 31 12.98 6.07 21.08
N ASP A 32 13.31 4.79 20.89
CA ASP A 32 13.72 4.26 19.59
C ASP A 32 12.53 3.87 18.71
N VAL A 33 11.29 3.86 19.23
CA VAL A 33 10.08 3.72 18.41
C VAL A 33 9.72 5.08 17.82
N LEU A 34 9.61 5.12 16.49
CA LEU A 34 9.34 6.35 15.74
C LEU A 34 7.85 6.51 15.42
N TRP A 35 7.19 5.39 15.13
CA TRP A 35 5.79 5.37 14.72
C TRP A 35 5.19 3.97 14.85
N MET A 36 3.86 3.93 14.98
CA MET A 36 3.07 2.71 14.85
C MET A 36 1.82 2.94 14.01
N GLY A 37 1.38 1.88 13.33
CA GLY A 37 0.12 1.78 12.62
C GLY A 37 -0.56 0.45 12.96
N ASN A 38 -0.80 0.20 14.25
CA ASN A 38 -1.31 -1.09 14.77
C ASN A 38 -2.85 -1.18 14.83
N PHE A 39 -3.56 -0.20 14.27
CA PHE A 39 -5.02 -0.17 14.19
C PHE A 39 -5.81 -0.15 15.52
N GLU A 40 -5.15 -0.02 16.67
CA GLU A 40 -5.82 -0.14 17.97
C GLU A 40 -6.83 0.98 18.31
N ASP A 41 -6.79 2.08 17.57
CA ASP A 41 -7.78 3.17 17.66
C ASP A 41 -8.99 2.94 16.74
N GLY A 42 -9.10 1.74 16.15
CA GLY A 42 -10.20 1.35 15.29
C GLY A 42 -10.19 2.14 13.97
N ALA A 43 -11.37 2.51 13.47
CA ALA A 43 -11.50 3.24 12.21
C ALA A 43 -10.76 4.59 12.18
N ALA A 44 -10.49 5.18 13.35
CA ALA A 44 -9.70 6.41 13.45
C ALA A 44 -8.25 6.21 12.96
N SER A 45 -7.69 5.01 13.10
CA SER A 45 -6.32 4.71 12.69
C SER A 45 -6.07 4.84 11.18
N LEU A 46 -7.10 4.91 10.33
CA LEU A 46 -6.95 4.90 8.87
C LEU A 46 -6.53 6.25 8.27
N SER A 47 -6.74 7.38 8.96
CA SER A 47 -6.39 8.69 8.38
C SER A 47 -6.29 9.79 9.44
N GLY A 48 -5.62 10.90 9.09
CA GLY A 48 -5.54 12.10 9.93
C GLY A 48 -4.43 12.08 10.98
N HIS A 49 -3.71 10.97 11.11
CA HIS A 49 -2.53 10.85 11.98
C HIS A 49 -1.27 11.23 11.19
N CYS A 50 -1.03 12.54 11.04
CA CYS A 50 0.02 13.11 10.18
C CYS A 50 1.20 13.74 10.94
N SER A 51 1.25 13.59 12.27
CA SER A 51 2.30 14.16 13.12
C SER A 51 3.12 13.08 13.83
N ASP A 52 4.33 13.44 14.24
CA ASP A 52 5.23 12.55 14.98
C ASP A 52 4.60 11.97 16.25
N GLY A 53 4.88 10.69 16.51
CA GLY A 53 4.43 9.99 17.71
C GLY A 53 2.94 9.66 17.77
N GLN A 54 2.17 9.96 16.71
CA GLN A 54 0.79 9.51 16.58
C GLN A 54 0.75 8.04 16.14
N ASN A 55 -0.18 7.28 16.72
CA ASN A 55 -0.54 5.95 16.24
C ASN A 55 -1.50 6.06 15.06
N GLY A 56 -1.28 5.33 13.97
CA GLY A 56 -2.16 5.31 12.81
C GLY A 56 -1.58 6.03 11.59
N PHE A 57 -2.37 6.07 10.52
CA PHE A 57 -1.96 6.52 9.20
C PHE A 57 -2.41 7.95 8.91
N CYS A 58 -1.66 8.64 8.07
CA CYS A 58 -1.93 10.03 7.70
C CYS A 58 -2.96 10.11 6.58
N ARG A 59 -2.76 9.32 5.51
CA ARG A 59 -3.57 9.37 4.29
C ARG A 59 -4.05 7.99 3.87
N GLN A 60 -5.15 7.99 3.14
CA GLN A 60 -5.75 6.82 2.51
C GLN A 60 -6.00 7.10 1.02
N GLN A 61 -5.80 6.08 0.20
CA GLN A 61 -6.14 6.04 -1.23
C GLN A 61 -7.24 5.00 -1.41
N LEU A 62 -8.45 5.44 -1.73
CA LEU A 62 -9.66 4.62 -1.82
C LEU A 62 -10.57 5.09 -2.95
N VAL A 63 -11.15 4.15 -3.69
CA VAL A 63 -12.21 4.39 -4.67
C VAL A 63 -13.60 4.12 -4.06
N ARG A 64 -13.70 3.08 -3.23
CA ARG A 64 -14.93 2.70 -2.53
C ARG A 64 -14.69 2.51 -1.04
N PRO A 65 -15.65 2.85 -0.16
CA PRO A 65 -15.49 2.68 1.28
C PRO A 65 -15.23 1.23 1.71
N GLU A 66 -15.74 0.23 0.97
CA GLU A 66 -15.63 -1.18 1.36
C GLU A 66 -14.22 -1.76 1.15
N GLN A 67 -13.34 -1.06 0.44
CA GLN A 67 -11.99 -1.54 0.16
C GLN A 67 -11.08 -1.55 1.39
N MET A 68 -11.42 -0.82 2.45
CA MET A 68 -10.71 -0.83 3.73
C MET A 68 -11.69 -0.91 4.88
N GLN A 69 -11.50 -1.91 5.74
CA GLN A 69 -12.35 -2.12 6.91
C GLN A 69 -11.50 -2.49 8.11
N ILE A 70 -11.75 -1.86 9.24
CA ILE A 70 -11.22 -2.35 10.51
C ILE A 70 -12.05 -3.55 10.96
N VAL A 71 -11.36 -4.65 11.28
CA VAL A 71 -11.95 -5.92 11.68
C VAL A 71 -11.45 -6.32 13.06
N GLN A 72 -12.24 -7.15 13.76
CA GLN A 72 -11.88 -7.78 15.03
C GLN A 72 -11.57 -9.28 14.87
N ASP A 73 -11.74 -9.81 13.66
CA ASP A 73 -11.42 -11.18 13.27
C ASP A 73 -11.20 -11.22 11.75
N PRO A 74 -10.04 -11.68 11.24
CA PRO A 74 -8.85 -12.08 12.00
C PRO A 74 -8.09 -10.87 12.56
N VAL A 75 -7.37 -11.08 13.66
CA VAL A 75 -6.45 -10.11 14.31
C VAL A 75 -5.21 -10.88 14.77
N ASN A 76 -4.03 -10.26 14.72
CA ASN A 76 -2.82 -10.87 15.26
C ASN A 76 -2.42 -10.25 16.61
N GLU A 77 -2.48 -8.92 16.72
CA GLU A 77 -2.13 -8.19 17.93
C GLU A 77 -3.29 -7.30 18.40
N GLY A 78 -3.42 -7.14 19.71
CA GLY A 78 -4.46 -6.26 20.27
C GLY A 78 -5.89 -6.72 19.95
N ARG A 79 -6.66 -5.83 19.33
CA ARG A 79 -8.11 -5.96 19.10
C ARG A 79 -8.52 -5.74 17.67
N TYR A 80 -7.69 -5.09 16.86
CA TYR A 80 -8.06 -4.64 15.53
C TYR A 80 -6.98 -4.92 14.50
N ALA A 81 -7.42 -5.35 13.33
CA ALA A 81 -6.61 -5.40 12.11
C ALA A 81 -7.33 -4.66 10.99
N ALA A 82 -6.62 -4.37 9.91
CA ALA A 82 -7.20 -3.78 8.71
C ALA A 82 -7.34 -4.81 7.60
N ARG A 83 -8.58 -5.02 7.13
CA ARG A 83 -8.89 -5.77 5.91
C ARG A 83 -8.82 -4.83 4.72
N PHE A 84 -8.10 -5.25 3.69
CA PHE A 84 -8.04 -4.58 2.39
C PHE A 84 -8.68 -5.48 1.34
N GLU A 85 -9.55 -4.91 0.52
CA GLU A 85 -10.14 -5.55 -0.64
C GLU A 85 -9.98 -4.65 -1.86
N VAL A 86 -9.40 -5.17 -2.93
CA VAL A 86 -9.29 -4.47 -4.20
C VAL A 86 -9.81 -5.40 -5.29
N LYS A 87 -10.66 -4.89 -6.18
CA LYS A 87 -11.19 -5.65 -7.30
C LYS A 87 -11.01 -4.88 -8.61
N TYR A 88 -11.29 -5.59 -9.70
CA TYR A 88 -11.25 -5.01 -11.03
C TYR A 88 -12.02 -3.68 -11.12
N GLY A 89 -11.35 -2.64 -11.61
CA GLY A 89 -11.93 -1.30 -11.76
C GLY A 89 -11.82 -0.39 -10.53
N ASP A 90 -11.23 -0.83 -9.41
CA ASP A 90 -10.87 0.03 -8.27
C ASP A 90 -9.65 0.94 -8.57
N VAL A 91 -9.69 1.61 -9.73
CA VAL A 91 -8.65 2.49 -10.24
C VAL A 91 -8.86 3.90 -9.69
N MET A 92 -7.90 4.38 -8.89
CA MET A 92 -7.89 5.76 -8.40
C MET A 92 -7.74 6.75 -9.57
N SER A 93 -8.48 7.85 -9.52
CA SER A 93 -8.39 8.90 -10.54
C SER A 93 -6.96 9.41 -10.68
N GLY A 94 -6.46 9.48 -11.92
CA GLY A 94 -5.07 9.85 -12.23
C GLY A 94 -4.06 8.70 -12.23
N TYR A 95 -4.47 7.48 -11.87
CA TYR A 95 -3.62 6.28 -11.85
C TYR A 95 -4.07 5.23 -12.89
N SER A 96 -3.17 4.30 -13.22
CA SER A 96 -3.42 3.18 -14.14
C SER A 96 -3.87 1.89 -13.48
N ASP A 97 -3.68 1.79 -12.16
CA ASP A 97 -3.69 0.53 -11.43
C ASP A 97 -4.54 0.64 -10.16
N GLU A 98 -5.07 -0.49 -9.74
CA GLU A 98 -6.07 -0.58 -8.69
C GLU A 98 -5.43 -0.65 -7.33
N ARG A 99 -6.05 0.01 -6.35
CA ARG A 99 -5.41 0.16 -5.04
C ARG A 99 -6.38 0.44 -3.91
N ALA A 100 -5.94 0.03 -2.73
CA ALA A 100 -6.34 0.55 -1.45
C ALA A 100 -5.07 0.68 -0.60
N LEU A 101 -4.56 1.90 -0.41
CA LEU A 101 -3.26 2.13 0.24
C LEU A 101 -3.37 3.17 1.36
N LEU A 102 -2.62 2.95 2.43
CA LEU A 102 -2.41 3.86 3.53
C LEU A 102 -0.97 4.38 3.53
N THR A 103 -0.78 5.64 3.89
CA THR A 103 0.54 6.26 4.01
C THR A 103 0.73 6.81 5.44
N PRO A 104 1.86 6.51 6.12
CA PRO A 104 2.16 7.09 7.43
C PRO A 104 2.51 8.60 7.32
N PRO A 105 2.74 9.30 8.44
CA PRO A 105 3.23 10.68 8.44
C PRO A 105 4.46 10.89 7.54
N SER A 106 4.58 12.07 6.93
CA SER A 106 5.72 12.42 6.06
C SER A 106 7.05 12.53 6.79
N THR A 107 7.03 12.52 8.12
CA THR A 107 8.22 12.50 8.97
C THR A 107 8.91 11.13 9.00
N LEU A 108 8.27 10.08 8.48
CA LEU A 108 8.87 8.77 8.23
C LEU A 108 9.44 8.62 6.81
N TRP A 109 9.50 9.69 6.03
CA TRP A 109 10.13 9.62 4.72
C TRP A 109 11.64 9.50 4.86
N GLU A 110 12.22 8.64 4.04
CA GLU A 110 13.60 8.20 4.13
C GLU A 110 14.47 8.94 3.11
N ASP A 111 15.41 9.70 3.63
CA ASP A 111 16.47 10.32 2.84
C ASP A 111 17.57 9.30 2.49
N GLU A 112 18.41 9.68 1.53
CA GLU A 112 19.65 8.96 1.22
C GLU A 112 20.51 8.73 2.49
N GLY A 113 20.89 7.48 2.75
CA GLY A 113 21.67 7.07 3.90
C GLY A 113 20.87 6.78 5.17
N SER A 114 19.55 7.00 5.18
CA SER A 114 18.69 6.69 6.33
C SER A 114 18.75 5.20 6.69
N GLU A 115 18.72 4.89 7.98
CA GLU A 115 18.80 3.52 8.48
C GLU A 115 17.70 3.28 9.51
N ARG A 116 16.90 2.24 9.28
CA ARG A 116 15.63 1.99 9.99
C ARG A 116 15.31 0.53 10.11
N TRP A 117 14.57 0.23 11.17
CA TRP A 117 13.91 -1.04 11.40
C TRP A 117 12.40 -0.87 11.18
N TYR A 118 11.80 -1.83 10.49
CA TYR A 118 10.38 -1.92 10.22
C TYR A 118 9.88 -3.28 10.68
N ARG A 119 8.65 -3.31 11.21
CA ARG A 119 7.88 -4.53 11.45
C ARG A 119 6.46 -4.33 10.95
N TRP A 120 5.88 -5.37 10.39
CA TRP A 120 4.47 -5.42 10.03
C TRP A 120 4.00 -6.86 9.92
N GLN A 121 2.70 -7.07 9.94
CA GLN A 121 2.10 -8.40 9.83
C GLN A 121 1.13 -8.44 8.66
N VAL A 122 1.12 -9.56 7.94
CA VAL A 122 0.24 -9.78 6.79
C VAL A 122 -0.42 -11.14 6.91
N LEU A 123 -1.73 -11.20 6.73
CA LEU A 123 -2.46 -12.43 6.49
C LEU A 123 -3.06 -12.43 5.09
N TRP A 124 -2.68 -13.44 4.32
CA TRP A 124 -3.36 -13.84 3.10
C TRP A 124 -4.39 -14.91 3.44
N PRO A 125 -5.70 -14.73 3.16
CA PRO A 125 -6.72 -15.68 3.58
C PRO A 125 -6.58 -17.05 2.91
N THR A 126 -7.24 -18.08 3.46
CA THR A 126 -7.15 -19.47 2.99
C THR A 126 -7.49 -19.64 1.50
N ASP A 127 -8.38 -18.81 0.98
CA ASP A 127 -8.86 -18.77 -0.40
C ASP A 127 -8.09 -17.75 -1.27
N TYR A 128 -6.98 -17.19 -0.78
CA TYR A 128 -6.18 -16.22 -1.52
C TYR A 128 -5.70 -16.78 -2.87
N VAL A 129 -6.04 -16.06 -3.93
CA VAL A 129 -5.51 -16.30 -5.29
C VAL A 129 -4.36 -15.33 -5.52
N GLY A 130 -3.15 -15.87 -5.60
CA GLY A 130 -1.89 -15.11 -5.71
C GLY A 130 -1.37 -14.91 -7.12
N ASP A 131 -1.84 -15.70 -8.11
CA ASP A 131 -1.43 -15.57 -9.51
C ASP A 131 -2.62 -15.46 -10.45
N TYR A 132 -2.57 -14.47 -11.33
CA TYR A 132 -3.54 -14.22 -12.40
C TYR A 132 -2.88 -14.38 -13.77
N PRO A 133 -3.61 -14.72 -14.85
CA PRO A 133 -3.09 -14.61 -16.20
C PRO A 133 -2.59 -13.18 -16.40
N LYS A 134 -1.38 -13.03 -16.94
CA LYS A 134 -0.84 -11.69 -17.16
C LYS A 134 -1.72 -10.95 -18.17
N TRP A 135 -2.15 -9.74 -17.83
CA TRP A 135 -3.10 -8.94 -18.62
C TRP A 135 -4.44 -9.64 -18.88
N ASP A 136 -4.82 -10.60 -18.03
CA ASP A 136 -5.98 -11.48 -18.25
C ASP A 136 -5.96 -12.25 -19.60
N GLU A 137 -4.78 -12.47 -20.19
CA GLU A 137 -4.62 -13.22 -21.43
C GLU A 137 -4.65 -14.74 -21.21
N LEU A 138 -5.82 -15.35 -21.40
CA LEU A 138 -6.00 -16.81 -21.33
C LEU A 138 -5.28 -17.50 -22.50
N GLY A 139 -4.23 -18.25 -22.19
CA GLY A 139 -3.46 -19.02 -23.17
C GLY A 139 -1.97 -18.72 -23.16
N THR A 140 -1.53 -17.73 -22.40
CA THR A 140 -0.11 -17.51 -22.14
C THR A 140 0.28 -18.13 -20.78
N PRO A 141 1.52 -18.65 -20.64
CA PRO A 141 2.01 -19.12 -19.35
C PRO A 141 2.39 -17.97 -18.41
N ALA A 142 2.40 -16.73 -18.90
CA ALA A 142 2.81 -15.57 -18.12
C ALA A 142 1.79 -15.27 -17.01
N ARG A 143 2.27 -15.05 -15.79
CA ARG A 143 1.46 -14.73 -14.63
C ARG A 143 1.75 -13.35 -14.11
N SER A 144 0.73 -12.70 -13.55
CA SER A 144 0.86 -11.50 -12.73
C SER A 144 0.56 -11.84 -11.27
N PRO A 145 1.32 -11.29 -10.31
CA PRO A 145 0.96 -11.43 -8.91
C PRO A 145 -0.38 -10.73 -8.65
N ALA A 146 -1.11 -11.22 -7.65
CA ALA A 146 -2.40 -10.67 -7.23
C ALA A 146 -2.32 -9.25 -6.64
N GLY A 147 -1.12 -8.84 -6.24
CA GLY A 147 -0.83 -7.52 -5.74
C GLY A 147 0.38 -7.47 -4.81
N TRP A 148 0.71 -6.25 -4.43
CA TRP A 148 1.73 -5.88 -3.46
C TRP A 148 1.05 -5.29 -2.23
N VAL A 149 1.51 -5.67 -1.04
CA VAL A 149 0.84 -5.39 0.24
C VAL A 149 1.55 -4.30 1.05
N VAL A 150 2.86 -4.16 0.84
CA VAL A 150 3.67 -3.06 1.38
C VAL A 150 4.66 -2.67 0.30
N GLU A 151 4.82 -1.37 0.09
CA GLU A 151 5.81 -0.82 -0.83
C GLU A 151 6.53 0.35 -0.18
N TRP A 152 7.75 0.59 -0.65
CA TRP A 152 8.43 1.86 -0.40
C TRP A 152 8.49 2.59 -1.73
N HIS A 153 7.68 3.63 -1.83
CA HIS A 153 7.51 4.45 -3.01
C HIS A 153 8.39 5.70 -2.94
N HIS A 154 8.92 6.14 -4.07
CA HIS A 154 9.67 7.39 -4.14
C HIS A 154 8.75 8.60 -4.06
N ASP A 155 9.23 9.70 -3.49
CA ASP A 155 8.57 10.98 -3.69
C ASP A 155 8.77 11.46 -5.14
N ALA A 156 7.80 12.16 -5.70
CA ALA A 156 7.89 12.66 -7.08
C ALA A 156 8.70 13.97 -7.16
N ASN A 157 9.85 14.07 -6.46
CA ASN A 157 10.64 15.30 -6.34
C ASN A 157 9.78 16.53 -5.96
N GLY A 158 8.78 16.35 -5.10
CA GLY A 158 7.84 17.40 -4.70
C GLY A 158 6.52 17.49 -5.48
N ALA A 159 6.18 16.50 -6.32
CA ALA A 159 4.88 16.37 -7.00
C ALA A 159 4.16 15.03 -6.70
N VAL A 160 3.02 14.77 -7.36
CA VAL A 160 2.30 13.48 -7.31
C VAL A 160 3.14 12.40 -8.00
N GLU A 161 3.21 11.20 -7.41
CA GLU A 161 4.05 10.12 -7.89
C GLU A 161 3.71 9.68 -9.31
N ASN A 162 4.76 9.53 -10.13
CA ASN A 162 4.68 8.85 -11.42
C ASN A 162 5.75 7.75 -11.46
N GLY A 163 5.36 6.58 -11.95
CA GLY A 163 6.23 5.40 -12.07
C GLY A 163 6.12 4.43 -10.89
N SER A 164 6.85 3.32 -10.98
CA SER A 164 6.83 2.25 -9.98
C SER A 164 7.68 2.58 -8.75
N ALA A 165 7.22 2.14 -7.57
CA ALA A 165 7.96 2.16 -6.32
C ALA A 165 9.31 1.42 -6.45
N PRO A 166 10.38 1.89 -5.78
CA PRO A 166 11.66 1.18 -5.73
C PRO A 166 11.61 -0.25 -5.16
N LEU A 167 10.70 -0.51 -4.22
CA LEU A 167 10.62 -1.76 -3.47
C LEU A 167 9.17 -2.18 -3.20
N TYR A 168 8.84 -3.43 -3.51
CA TYR A 168 7.54 -4.03 -3.23
C TYR A 168 7.65 -5.35 -2.48
N PHE A 169 6.67 -5.63 -1.62
CA PHE A 169 6.42 -6.92 -0.97
C PHE A 169 5.02 -7.42 -1.28
N GLY A 170 4.88 -8.72 -1.55
CA GLY A 170 3.61 -9.33 -1.92
C GLY A 170 3.69 -10.84 -1.85
N ALA A 171 2.72 -11.53 -2.45
CA ALA A 171 2.78 -12.98 -2.57
C ALA A 171 2.14 -13.46 -3.88
N ASN A 172 2.71 -14.52 -4.45
CA ASN A 172 2.04 -15.31 -5.48
C ASN A 172 1.37 -16.54 -4.84
N ASN A 173 0.96 -17.54 -5.63
CA ASN A 173 0.28 -18.70 -5.07
C ASN A 173 1.13 -19.58 -4.15
N SER A 174 2.46 -19.45 -4.23
CA SER A 174 3.40 -20.38 -3.59
C SER A 174 4.35 -19.70 -2.61
N ASN A 175 4.73 -18.46 -2.88
CA ASN A 175 5.81 -17.75 -2.20
C ASN A 175 5.42 -16.31 -1.88
N ILE A 176 5.88 -15.85 -0.72
CA ILE A 176 6.04 -14.44 -0.40
C ILE A 176 7.20 -13.90 -1.24
N LYS A 177 6.97 -12.78 -1.92
CA LYS A 177 7.90 -12.19 -2.88
C LYS A 177 8.36 -10.80 -2.47
N MET A 178 9.56 -10.47 -2.89
CA MET A 178 10.09 -9.11 -2.88
C MET A 178 10.51 -8.71 -4.30
N CYS A 179 10.21 -7.50 -4.70
CA CYS A 179 10.66 -6.91 -5.95
C CYS A 179 11.43 -5.63 -5.69
N LEU A 180 12.68 -5.59 -6.16
CA LEU A 180 13.43 -4.36 -6.30
C LEU A 180 13.35 -3.91 -7.75
N VAL A 181 12.96 -2.66 -7.96
CA VAL A 181 12.65 -2.12 -9.30
C VAL A 181 13.82 -1.37 -9.90
N ASP A 182 14.02 -1.52 -11.21
CA ASP A 182 14.85 -0.62 -11.99
C ASP A 182 14.02 0.60 -12.42
N GLN A 183 14.50 1.79 -12.05
CA GLN A 183 13.78 3.04 -12.32
C GLN A 183 13.58 3.28 -13.82
N ALA A 184 14.59 2.97 -14.63
CA ALA A 184 14.59 3.30 -16.05
C ALA A 184 13.63 2.41 -16.84
N THR A 185 13.45 1.16 -16.41
CA THR A 185 12.55 0.21 -17.10
C THR A 185 11.21 0.03 -16.41
N SER A 186 11.06 0.47 -15.16
CA SER A 186 9.88 0.18 -14.31
C SER A 186 9.59 -1.32 -14.19
N THR A 187 10.64 -2.15 -14.18
CA THR A 187 10.52 -3.61 -14.02
C THR A 187 11.30 -4.09 -12.80
N CYS A 188 10.86 -5.19 -12.19
CA CYS A 188 11.65 -5.89 -11.18
C CYS A 188 13.00 -6.32 -11.78
N ARG A 189 14.09 -5.67 -11.36
CA ARG A 189 15.44 -6.13 -11.67
C ARG A 189 15.81 -7.35 -10.83
N GLU A 190 15.24 -7.42 -9.64
CA GLU A 190 15.36 -8.56 -8.73
C GLU A 190 13.96 -8.92 -8.25
N ASN A 191 13.62 -10.20 -8.39
CA ASN A 191 12.34 -10.77 -7.97
C ASN A 191 12.66 -12.00 -7.13
N LEU A 192 12.65 -11.83 -5.80
CA LEU A 192 13.10 -12.82 -4.85
C LEU A 192 11.90 -13.54 -4.22
N ASP A 193 11.99 -14.86 -4.14
CA ASP A 193 11.10 -15.68 -3.31
C ASP A 193 11.72 -15.72 -1.90
N LEU A 194 11.09 -15.06 -0.93
CA LEU A 194 11.61 -14.96 0.43
C LEU A 194 11.26 -16.17 1.29
N ALA A 195 10.01 -16.63 1.19
CA ALA A 195 9.50 -17.76 1.95
C ALA A 195 8.30 -18.39 1.24
N PRO A 196 8.01 -19.68 1.47
CA PRO A 196 6.73 -20.27 1.06
C PRO A 196 5.55 -19.55 1.72
N LEU A 197 4.52 -19.24 0.95
CA LEU A 197 3.29 -18.63 1.44
C LEU A 197 2.46 -19.66 2.23
N GLN A 198 2.13 -19.33 3.48
CA GLN A 198 1.14 -20.06 4.27
C GLN A 198 -0.16 -19.25 4.32
N ARG A 199 -1.18 -19.69 3.60
CA ARG A 199 -2.49 -19.02 3.61
C ARG A 199 -3.20 -19.27 4.94
N GLY A 200 -3.99 -18.30 5.39
CA GLY A 200 -4.69 -18.31 6.68
C GLY A 200 -3.75 -18.12 7.87
N HIS A 201 -2.49 -17.74 7.65
CA HIS A 201 -1.48 -17.52 8.67
C HIS A 201 -1.02 -16.06 8.64
N TRP A 202 -0.85 -15.47 9.83
CA TRP A 202 -0.26 -14.15 9.99
C TRP A 202 1.27 -14.26 9.88
N HIS A 203 1.82 -13.80 8.77
CA HIS A 203 3.26 -13.71 8.59
C HIS A 203 3.80 -12.43 9.24
N ASP A 204 4.75 -12.57 10.17
CA ASP A 204 5.43 -11.45 10.84
C ASP A 204 6.70 -11.08 10.09
N PHE A 205 6.73 -9.88 9.52
CA PHE A 205 7.88 -9.34 8.80
C PHE A 205 8.68 -8.43 9.70
N VAL A 206 10.00 -8.59 9.68
CA VAL A 206 10.95 -7.61 10.21
C VAL A 206 11.95 -7.29 9.12
N MET A 207 12.18 -6.00 8.88
CA MET A 207 13.14 -5.51 7.91
C MET A 207 14.07 -4.50 8.54
N HIS A 208 15.37 -4.67 8.32
CA HIS A 208 16.38 -3.65 8.55
C HIS A 208 16.84 -3.12 7.20
N ALA A 209 16.70 -1.82 6.98
CA ALA A 209 17.07 -1.18 5.73
C ALA A 209 18.03 -0.03 5.99
N LYS A 210 19.11 0.01 5.22
CA LYS A 210 19.85 1.24 4.94
C LYS A 210 19.47 1.70 3.55
N TRP A 211 18.82 2.84 3.48
CA TRP A 211 18.26 3.38 2.24
C TRP A 211 19.33 4.08 1.43
N SER A 212 19.60 3.59 0.22
CA SER A 212 20.53 4.23 -0.69
C SER A 212 20.24 3.91 -2.15
N SER A 213 20.53 4.87 -3.02
CA SER A 213 20.59 4.67 -4.47
C SER A 213 21.93 4.09 -4.93
N ASP A 214 22.95 4.07 -4.07
CA ASP A 214 24.24 3.41 -4.30
C ASP A 214 24.16 1.94 -3.84
N PRO A 215 24.33 0.96 -4.76
CA PRO A 215 24.25 -0.46 -4.42
C PRO A 215 25.37 -0.96 -3.50
N SER A 216 26.44 -0.18 -3.30
CA SER A 216 27.51 -0.48 -2.36
C SER A 216 27.24 0.05 -0.94
N VAL A 217 26.21 0.87 -0.77
CA VAL A 217 25.81 1.46 0.53
C VAL A 217 24.48 0.90 1.00
N GLY A 218 23.49 0.84 0.09
CA GLY A 218 22.14 0.38 0.41
C GLY A 218 22.11 -1.10 0.73
N PHE A 219 21.34 -1.48 1.75
CA PHE A 219 21.12 -2.89 2.05
C PHE A 219 19.74 -3.15 2.66
N LEU A 220 19.32 -4.40 2.54
CA LEU A 220 18.15 -4.97 3.22
C LEU A 220 18.57 -6.23 4.00
N GLU A 221 18.03 -6.39 5.20
CA GLU A 221 18.01 -7.66 5.95
C GLU A 221 16.56 -7.94 6.32
N ILE A 222 16.09 -9.17 6.10
CA ILE A 222 14.67 -9.51 6.24
C ILE A 222 14.49 -10.82 7.00
N TRP A 223 13.57 -10.79 7.95
CA TRP A 223 13.05 -11.94 8.67
C TRP A 223 11.56 -12.08 8.41
N ILE A 224 11.13 -13.32 8.21
CA ILE A 224 9.71 -13.69 8.17
C ILE A 224 9.51 -14.79 9.21
N ASP A 225 8.55 -14.61 10.09
CA ASP A 225 8.23 -15.54 11.19
C ASP A 225 9.48 -15.88 12.04
N GLY A 226 10.29 -14.86 12.32
CA GLY A 226 11.54 -14.97 13.09
C GLY A 226 12.71 -15.64 12.35
N LYS A 227 12.51 -16.16 11.14
CA LYS A 227 13.59 -16.77 10.34
C LYS A 227 14.23 -15.71 9.43
N ASN A 228 15.57 -15.63 9.44
CA ASN A 228 16.30 -14.80 8.48
C ASN A 228 16.14 -15.39 7.06
N VAL A 229 15.34 -14.72 6.23
CA VAL A 229 15.02 -15.12 4.84
C VAL A 229 15.84 -14.37 3.82
N LEU A 230 16.33 -13.18 4.17
CA LEU A 230 17.26 -12.40 3.38
C LEU A 230 18.36 -11.87 4.31
N PRO A 231 19.49 -12.57 4.45
CA PRO A 231 20.67 -12.02 5.10
C PRO A 231 21.11 -10.75 4.37
N LYS A 232 21.97 -9.93 5.01
CA LYS A 232 22.42 -8.64 4.48
C LYS A 232 22.68 -8.69 2.98
N HIS A 233 21.75 -8.08 2.25
CA HIS A 233 21.71 -8.06 0.81
C HIS A 233 21.97 -6.63 0.37
N MET A 234 23.15 -6.40 -0.21
CA MET A 234 23.58 -5.09 -0.71
C MET A 234 22.91 -4.81 -2.05
N ALA A 235 22.17 -3.70 -2.15
CA ALA A 235 21.49 -3.28 -3.36
C ALA A 235 21.02 -1.83 -3.27
N ALA A 236 20.86 -1.18 -4.43
CA ALA A 236 20.15 0.10 -4.48
C ALA A 236 18.67 -0.15 -4.17
N ASN A 237 18.13 0.48 -3.12
CA ASN A 237 16.77 0.22 -2.63
C ASN A 237 15.90 1.49 -2.58
N LYS A 238 16.39 2.60 -3.13
CA LYS A 238 15.64 3.82 -3.43
C LYS A 238 16.13 4.45 -4.73
N TYR A 239 15.38 5.39 -5.28
CA TYR A 239 15.80 6.15 -6.46
C TYR A 239 16.73 7.34 -6.11
N PRO A 240 17.66 7.69 -7.01
CA PRO A 240 18.60 8.81 -6.79
C PRO A 240 17.87 10.15 -6.75
N GLY A 241 18.25 11.02 -5.81
CA GLY A 241 17.71 12.37 -5.66
C GLY A 241 16.29 12.47 -5.09
N MET A 242 15.62 11.34 -4.86
CA MET A 242 14.26 11.25 -4.30
C MET A 242 14.30 10.72 -2.87
N ARG A 243 13.27 11.00 -2.07
CA ARG A 243 13.01 10.31 -0.80
C ARG A 243 12.21 9.04 -1.03
N ASN A 244 12.24 8.13 -0.08
CA ASN A 244 11.43 6.91 -0.10
C ASN A 244 10.40 6.96 1.03
N TYR A 245 9.20 6.45 0.85
CA TYR A 245 8.20 6.40 1.91
C TYR A 245 7.34 5.14 1.80
N MET A 246 6.89 4.63 2.95
CA MET A 246 6.11 3.39 3.00
C MET A 246 4.66 3.63 2.59
N GLU A 247 4.10 2.71 1.82
CA GLU A 247 2.65 2.54 1.65
C GLU A 247 2.25 1.12 2.06
N ALA A 248 1.08 1.00 2.70
CA ALA A 248 0.58 -0.26 3.24
C ALA A 248 -0.87 -0.50 2.78
N GLY A 249 -1.17 -1.69 2.27
CA GLY A 249 -2.53 -2.06 1.89
C GLY A 249 -2.56 -3.15 0.83
N LEU A 250 -3.21 -2.87 -0.30
CA LEU A 250 -3.17 -3.74 -1.47
C LEU A 250 -3.11 -2.87 -2.74
N TYR A 251 -2.05 -3.05 -3.51
CA TYR A 251 -1.84 -2.46 -4.82
C TYR A 251 -1.79 -3.58 -5.87
N ARG A 252 -2.53 -3.46 -6.98
CA ARG A 252 -2.57 -4.50 -8.02
C ARG A 252 -2.65 -3.92 -9.42
N ASN A 253 -2.19 -4.70 -10.38
CA ASN A 253 -2.29 -4.33 -11.79
C ASN A 253 -3.76 -4.16 -12.21
N GLY A 254 -4.10 -3.09 -12.93
CA GLY A 254 -5.48 -2.80 -13.36
C GLY A 254 -6.08 -3.71 -14.45
N HIS A 255 -5.35 -4.76 -14.86
CA HIS A 255 -5.75 -5.69 -15.92
C HIS A 255 -5.74 -7.14 -15.42
N ILE A 256 -6.08 -7.37 -14.15
CA ILE A 256 -6.27 -8.70 -13.61
C ILE A 256 -7.63 -8.80 -12.91
N GLY A 257 -8.33 -9.91 -13.09
CA GLY A 257 -9.60 -10.16 -12.43
C GLY A 257 -10.82 -9.58 -13.15
N ASP A 258 -10.74 -9.30 -14.46
CA ASP A 258 -11.84 -8.72 -15.27
C ASP A 258 -13.11 -9.60 -15.22
N PRO A 259 -14.27 -9.09 -14.75
CA PRO A 259 -15.54 -9.82 -14.76
C PRO A 259 -16.02 -10.21 -16.17
N ASN A 260 -15.47 -9.60 -17.23
CA ASN A 260 -15.81 -9.92 -18.61
C ASN A 260 -14.90 -10.98 -19.24
N LEU A 261 -13.90 -11.49 -18.51
CA LEU A 261 -13.04 -12.55 -19.01
C LEU A 261 -13.83 -13.87 -19.13
N ARG A 262 -13.68 -14.54 -20.28
CA ARG A 262 -14.38 -15.80 -20.61
C ARG A 262 -13.42 -16.90 -21.00
N ASN A 263 -13.69 -18.12 -20.55
CA ASN A 263 -13.08 -19.33 -21.09
C ASN A 263 -13.53 -19.57 -22.54
N ALA A 264 -12.85 -20.49 -23.24
CA ALA A 264 -13.18 -20.86 -24.62
C ALA A 264 -14.61 -21.43 -24.80
N ASP A 265 -15.18 -21.99 -23.74
CA ASP A 265 -16.56 -22.50 -23.70
C ASP A 265 -17.62 -21.42 -23.40
N GLY A 266 -17.21 -20.16 -23.23
CA GLY A 266 -18.09 -19.03 -22.91
C GLY A 266 -18.41 -18.86 -21.42
N SER A 267 -17.89 -19.70 -20.53
CA SER A 267 -18.03 -19.52 -19.07
C SER A 267 -17.17 -18.38 -18.54
N TYR A 268 -17.61 -17.73 -17.46
CA TYR A 268 -16.87 -16.65 -16.79
C TYR A 268 -15.66 -17.22 -16.03
N VAL A 269 -14.49 -16.58 -16.17
CA VAL A 269 -13.28 -17.01 -15.43
C VAL A 269 -13.39 -16.67 -13.94
N TYR A 270 -13.91 -15.49 -13.62
CA TYR A 270 -13.96 -14.97 -12.24
C TYR A 270 -15.40 -14.75 -11.74
N GLY A 271 -16.38 -15.41 -12.35
CA GLY A 271 -17.79 -15.09 -12.12
C GLY A 271 -18.15 -13.68 -12.62
N ASN A 272 -19.30 -13.16 -12.20
CA ASN A 272 -19.85 -11.91 -12.73
C ASN A 272 -19.32 -10.65 -12.03
N ASP A 273 -18.68 -10.79 -10.86
CA ASP A 273 -18.23 -9.68 -10.01
C ASP A 273 -16.70 -9.46 -10.05
N GLY A 274 -15.99 -10.25 -10.85
CA GLY A 274 -14.53 -10.24 -10.96
C GLY A 274 -13.85 -10.96 -9.79
N ALA A 275 -12.52 -10.95 -9.77
CA ALA A 275 -11.74 -11.58 -8.72
C ALA A 275 -11.16 -10.55 -7.73
N PRO A 276 -11.77 -10.38 -6.53
CA PRO A 276 -11.19 -9.51 -5.52
C PRO A 276 -9.89 -10.12 -4.97
N GLY A 277 -8.93 -9.27 -4.67
CA GLY A 277 -7.86 -9.61 -3.74
C GLY A 277 -8.23 -9.16 -2.36
N VAL A 278 -7.96 -10.01 -1.39
CA VAL A 278 -8.18 -9.71 0.02
C VAL A 278 -6.89 -10.01 0.76
N VAL A 279 -6.47 -9.07 1.58
CA VAL A 279 -5.37 -9.22 2.55
C VAL A 279 -5.75 -8.54 3.85
N TYR A 280 -5.11 -8.96 4.94
CA TYR A 280 -5.25 -8.33 6.23
C TYR A 280 -3.88 -7.86 6.70
N LEU A 281 -3.82 -6.67 7.27
CA LEU A 281 -2.60 -6.09 7.81
C LEU A 281 -2.77 -5.72 9.27
N ASP A 282 -1.69 -5.85 10.04
CA ASP A 282 -1.65 -5.56 11.47
C ASP A 282 -0.22 -5.18 11.91
N GLY A 283 -0.08 -4.64 13.13
CA GLY A 283 1.19 -4.60 13.85
C GLY A 283 2.30 -3.77 13.22
N PHE A 284 1.99 -2.69 12.48
CA PHE A 284 3.04 -1.84 11.90
C PHE A 284 3.82 -1.07 12.97
N ILE A 285 5.15 -1.16 12.91
CA ILE A 285 6.08 -0.44 13.79
C ILE A 285 7.29 0.01 12.98
N VAL A 286 7.71 1.26 13.18
CA VAL A 286 8.97 1.79 12.65
C VAL A 286 9.84 2.24 13.81
N GLY A 287 11.10 1.86 13.80
CA GLY A 287 12.03 2.12 14.89
C GLY A 287 13.49 2.28 14.45
N ARG A 288 14.34 2.64 15.42
CA ARG A 288 15.78 2.85 15.23
C ARG A 288 16.61 1.59 15.46
N THR A 289 16.07 0.61 16.20
CA THR A 289 16.77 -0.62 16.59
C THR A 289 15.88 -1.83 16.37
N GLN A 290 16.49 -3.02 16.24
CA GLN A 290 15.74 -4.27 16.18
C GLN A 290 14.84 -4.45 17.41
N GLU A 291 15.36 -4.14 18.59
CA GLU A 291 14.62 -4.23 19.85
C GLU A 291 13.40 -3.30 19.85
N SER A 292 13.51 -2.10 19.27
CA SER A 292 12.38 -1.17 19.21
C SER A 292 11.19 -1.69 18.40
N VAL A 293 11.43 -2.49 17.36
CA VAL A 293 10.34 -3.06 16.54
C VAL A 293 9.86 -4.42 17.05
N LEU A 294 10.70 -5.19 17.76
CA LEU A 294 10.32 -6.48 18.34
C LEU A 294 9.69 -6.37 19.73
N GLY A 295 10.14 -5.42 20.54
CA GLY A 295 9.73 -5.24 21.94
C GLY A 295 8.53 -4.32 22.12
N ALA A 296 8.12 -3.61 21.07
CA ALA A 296 6.93 -2.78 21.08
C ALA A 296 5.67 -3.63 20.90
N GLN A 297 5.34 -4.45 21.91
CA GLN A 297 4.02 -5.09 21.97
C GLN A 297 3.01 -4.08 22.51
N THR A 298 1.81 -4.07 21.91
CA THR A 298 0.66 -3.36 22.46
C THR A 298 0.31 -3.93 23.83
N PRO A 299 -0.01 -3.08 24.84
CA PRO A 299 -0.48 -3.57 26.13
C PRO A 299 -1.69 -4.50 25.94
N PRO A 300 -1.83 -5.56 26.76
CA PRO A 300 -3.05 -6.35 26.77
C PRO A 300 -4.25 -5.43 27.00
N ALA A 301 -5.35 -5.67 26.27
CA ALA A 301 -6.58 -4.93 26.47
C ALA A 301 -6.93 -4.87 27.97
N ALA A 302 -7.18 -3.66 28.49
CA ALA A 302 -7.58 -3.50 29.88
C ALA A 302 -8.84 -4.35 30.14
N PRO A 303 -8.86 -5.20 31.19
CA PRO A 303 -10.04 -5.99 31.49
C PRO A 303 -11.18 -5.04 31.90
N GLY A 304 -12.22 -4.98 31.06
CA GLY A 304 -13.44 -4.21 31.36
C GLY A 304 -13.87 -3.15 30.35
N ALA A 305 -13.23 -3.03 29.18
CA ALA A 305 -13.85 -2.29 28.09
C ALA A 305 -15.13 -3.04 27.64
N PRO A 306 -16.32 -2.43 27.68
CA PRO A 306 -17.53 -3.11 27.23
C PRO A 306 -17.35 -3.48 25.76
N ALA A 307 -17.69 -4.72 25.41
CA ALA A 307 -17.87 -5.11 24.01
C ALA A 307 -18.78 -4.07 23.35
N PRO A 308 -18.36 -3.40 22.26
CA PRO A 308 -19.26 -2.48 21.59
C PRO A 308 -20.42 -3.31 21.03
N SER A 309 -21.61 -3.06 21.58
CA SER A 309 -22.85 -3.64 21.10
C SER A 309 -22.95 -3.39 19.60
N GLY A 310 -23.13 -4.46 18.82
CA GLY A 310 -23.46 -4.40 17.40
C GLY A 310 -24.65 -3.47 17.20
N GLY A 311 -24.37 -2.24 16.81
CA GLY A 311 -25.34 -1.22 16.47
C GLY A 311 -25.22 -0.97 14.99
N SER A 312 -26.20 -1.43 14.22
CA SER A 312 -26.44 -0.94 12.87
C SER A 312 -26.82 0.55 12.96
N GLY A 313 -25.82 1.41 13.02
CA GLY A 313 -25.98 2.86 12.96
C GLY A 313 -25.87 3.29 11.51
N SER A 314 -26.99 3.68 10.90
CA SER A 314 -27.03 4.34 9.60
C SER A 314 -26.04 5.51 9.59
N VAL A 315 -25.03 5.44 8.73
CA VAL A 315 -24.09 6.55 8.52
C VAL A 315 -24.87 7.70 7.87
N GLY A 316 -25.07 8.74 8.66
CA GLY A 316 -25.53 10.03 8.17
C GLY A 316 -24.46 10.62 7.26
N THR A 317 -24.84 10.87 6.01
CA THR A 317 -24.08 11.61 5.01
C THR A 317 -23.69 12.99 5.55
N SER A 318 -22.39 13.25 5.66
CA SER A 318 -21.84 14.60 5.56
C SER A 318 -20.90 14.64 4.36
N GLN A 319 -21.43 15.10 3.23
CA GLN A 319 -20.64 15.60 2.12
C GLN A 319 -19.83 16.80 2.62
N SER A 320 -18.51 16.74 2.48
CA SER A 320 -17.71 17.93 2.23
C SER A 320 -16.72 17.57 1.13
N GLY A 321 -17.17 17.77 -0.11
CA GLY A 321 -16.31 17.76 -1.27
C GLY A 321 -15.35 18.95 -1.22
N ALA A 322 -14.09 18.66 -1.44
CA ALA A 322 -13.15 19.56 -2.07
C ALA A 322 -12.30 18.71 -3.02
N GLY A 323 -12.93 18.31 -4.12
CA GLY A 323 -12.21 17.84 -5.29
C GLY A 323 -11.40 18.99 -5.86
N LEU A 324 -10.10 18.81 -5.95
CA LEU A 324 -9.27 19.59 -6.85
C LEU A 324 -9.08 18.75 -8.11
N ASP A 325 -9.91 19.06 -9.11
CA ASP A 325 -9.68 18.68 -10.49
C ASP A 325 -8.41 19.37 -10.99
N GLN A 326 -7.44 18.60 -11.49
CA GLN A 326 -6.60 19.08 -12.59
C GLN A 326 -5.95 17.95 -13.40
N ALA A 327 -6.48 17.79 -14.61
CA ALA A 327 -5.79 17.49 -15.88
C ALA A 327 -4.66 16.45 -15.89
N GLY A 328 -5.04 15.18 -16.10
CA GLY A 328 -4.74 14.44 -17.34
C GLY A 328 -3.27 14.23 -17.74
N GLY A 329 -2.80 12.99 -17.56
CA GLY A 329 -1.59 12.48 -18.19
C GLY A 329 -1.28 11.04 -17.81
N GLY A 330 -2.21 10.10 -18.07
CA GLY A 330 -1.97 8.67 -17.83
C GLY A 330 -1.10 8.06 -18.92
N CYS A 331 -0.20 7.13 -18.57
CA CYS A 331 0.37 6.18 -19.54
C CYS A 331 0.85 4.85 -18.91
N SER A 332 0.47 3.81 -19.65
CA SER A 332 0.64 2.37 -19.55
C SER A 332 2.08 1.85 -19.44
N SER A 333 2.27 0.71 -18.77
CA SER A 333 3.40 -0.19 -19.05
C SER A 333 3.10 -1.02 -20.32
N GLY A 334 3.20 -0.40 -21.48
CA GLY A 334 3.06 -1.06 -22.78
C GLY A 334 4.40 -1.57 -23.31
N GLY A 335 4.59 -2.89 -23.33
CA GLY A 335 5.68 -3.52 -24.08
C GLY A 335 5.48 -3.35 -25.59
N MET A 336 6.58 -3.11 -26.31
CA MET A 336 6.62 -2.89 -27.76
C MET A 336 5.83 -3.94 -28.57
N GLN A 337 4.87 -3.50 -29.38
CA GLN A 337 4.32 -4.30 -30.47
C GLN A 337 5.06 -3.99 -31.78
N GLN A 338 5.70 -5.01 -32.35
CA GLN A 338 6.15 -4.97 -33.75
C GLN A 338 4.96 -5.24 -34.67
N ILE A 339 4.64 -4.26 -35.51
CA ILE A 339 3.61 -4.37 -36.54
C ILE A 339 4.19 -5.16 -37.72
N TRP A 340 3.70 -6.37 -37.92
CA TRP A 340 3.80 -7.08 -39.19
C TRP A 340 2.81 -6.46 -40.19
N LEU A 341 3.32 -5.72 -41.18
CA LEU A 341 2.52 -5.29 -42.33
C LEU A 341 2.40 -6.44 -43.32
N ALA A 342 1.17 -6.96 -43.44
CA ALA A 342 0.77 -7.82 -44.55
C ALA A 342 0.69 -7.00 -45.85
N LEU A 343 1.47 -7.40 -46.85
CA LEU A 343 1.41 -6.89 -48.21
C LEU A 343 0.23 -7.54 -48.97
N PRO A 344 -0.63 -6.78 -49.67
CA PRO A 344 -1.47 -7.35 -50.71
C PRO A 344 -0.74 -7.33 -52.06
N LEU A 345 -0.60 -8.52 -52.64
CA LEU A 345 -0.29 -8.77 -54.05
C LEU A 345 -1.37 -8.16 -54.95
N PHE A 346 -0.98 -7.24 -55.84
CA PHE A 346 -1.65 -7.06 -57.13
C PHE A 346 -0.58 -6.81 -58.21
N GLY A 347 -0.77 -7.50 -59.33
CA GLY A 347 0.27 -7.77 -60.32
C GLY A 347 0.30 -6.84 -61.53
N LEU A 348 1.40 -7.05 -62.27
CA LEU A 348 1.55 -6.92 -63.72
C LEU A 348 1.27 -5.55 -64.34
N PHE A 349 2.33 -4.86 -64.79
CA PHE A 349 2.47 -4.52 -66.21
C PHE A 349 3.94 -4.38 -66.58
N ALA A 350 4.31 -5.04 -67.68
CA ALA A 350 5.63 -5.08 -68.26
C ALA A 350 5.99 -3.75 -68.93
N LEU A 351 7.25 -3.32 -68.81
CA LEU A 351 7.91 -2.63 -69.92
C LEU A 351 9.41 -2.94 -70.00
N ARG A 352 9.77 -3.28 -71.22
CA ARG A 352 11.05 -3.76 -71.74
C ARG A 352 12.12 -2.65 -71.73
N ARG A 353 13.35 -3.06 -71.41
CA ARG A 353 14.66 -2.67 -72.00
C ARG A 353 14.83 -1.23 -72.51
N ARG A 354 15.92 -0.58 -72.04
CA ARG A 354 17.17 -0.41 -72.82
C ARG A 354 18.29 0.21 -71.96
N ARG A 355 19.49 -0.36 -72.10
CA ARG A 355 20.78 0.26 -71.74
C ARG A 355 21.09 1.40 -72.71
N ALA A 356 21.71 2.47 -72.23
CA ALA A 356 22.82 3.16 -72.90
C ALA A 356 23.52 4.10 -71.91
N ALA A 357 24.83 4.20 -72.06
CA ALA A 357 25.76 4.92 -71.20
C ALA A 357 26.12 6.30 -71.76
N LYS A 358 26.76 7.12 -70.90
CA LYS A 358 27.61 8.29 -71.17
C LYS A 358 26.96 9.51 -71.83
N ALA A 359 26.92 10.63 -71.13
CA ALA A 359 28.04 11.60 -71.06
C ALA A 359 27.96 12.35 -69.72
#